data_AF-A0A2V8PS46-F1
#
_entry.id   AF-A0A2V8PS46-F1
#
_cell.length_a   1.000
_cell.length_b   1.000
_cell.length_c   1.000
_cell.angle_alpha   90.00
_cell.angle_beta   90.00
_cell.angle_gamma   90.00
#
_symmetry.space_group_name_H-M   'P 1'
#
loop_
_entity.id
_entity.type
_entity.pdbx_description
1 polymer ?
#
loop_
_entity_poly.entity_id
_entity_poly.type
_entity_poly.pdbx_seq_one_letter_code
_entity_poly.pdbx_strand_id
1 'polypeptide(L)'
;MSQLIQTRPLPIEPFLTVDFSSIRVSPEQFQALCRDNPELRLELTAEGELIVMPPTGSKTGLRNSTLAVRVGEWSERDGSGVAFDSSAGF
;
A
#
# COMPACT_ATOMS: atom_id res chain seq x y z
N MET A 1 -41.44 37.89 4.05
CA MET A 1 -40.95 36.81 3.17
C MET A 1 -39.61 36.32 3.70
N SER A 2 -39.64 35.29 4.54
CA SER A 2 -38.45 34.68 5.14
C SER A 2 -37.78 33.77 4.11
N GLN A 3 -36.55 34.09 3.68
CA GLN A 3 -35.75 33.17 2.89
C GLN A 3 -35.08 32.16 3.83
N LEU A 4 -35.46 30.88 3.66
CA LEU A 4 -34.82 29.74 4.29
C LEU A 4 -33.38 29.63 3.75
N ILE A 5 -32.39 29.78 4.64
CA ILE A 5 -31.01 29.39 4.36
C ILE A 5 -31.01 27.88 4.22
N GLN A 6 -30.85 27.39 2.99
CA GLN A 6 -30.73 25.98 2.70
C GLN A 6 -29.33 25.53 3.12
N THR A 7 -29.21 24.92 4.31
CA THR A 7 -27.97 24.28 4.75
C THR A 7 -27.76 23.01 3.91
N ARG A 8 -27.03 23.14 2.81
CA ARG A 8 -26.50 21.96 2.11
C ARG A 8 -25.43 21.34 3.04
N PRO A 9 -25.61 20.10 3.53
CA PRO A 9 -24.57 19.48 4.33
C PRO A 9 -23.34 19.32 3.44
N LEU A 10 -22.20 19.85 3.90
CA LEU A 10 -20.90 19.53 3.31
C LEU A 10 -20.72 18.00 3.42
N PRO A 11 -20.18 17.33 2.38
CA PRO A 11 -19.82 15.93 2.52
C PRO A 11 -18.90 15.80 3.72
N ILE A 12 -19.31 15.01 4.72
CA ILE A 12 -18.42 14.60 5.78
C ILE A 12 -17.47 13.60 5.11
N GLU A 13 -16.42 14.10 4.47
CA GLU A 13 -15.29 13.28 4.03
C GLU A 13 -14.65 12.75 5.33
N PRO A 14 -14.81 11.46 5.70
CA PRO A 14 -14.41 10.96 7.03
C PRO A 14 -12.89 10.82 7.18
N PHE A 15 -12.11 11.45 6.30
CA PHE A 15 -10.67 11.37 6.29
C PHE A 15 -10.06 12.71 5.92
N LEU A 16 -9.06 13.08 6.71
CA LEU A 16 -8.16 14.17 6.41
C LEU A 16 -7.20 13.72 5.31
N THR A 17 -7.31 14.32 4.13
CA THR A 17 -6.32 14.16 3.06
C THR A 17 -5.16 15.13 3.32
N VAL A 18 -4.00 14.59 3.72
CA VAL A 18 -2.77 15.37 3.86
C VAL A 18 -1.92 15.15 2.60
N ASP A 19 -1.58 16.23 1.91
CA ASP A 19 -0.71 16.17 0.73
C ASP A 19 0.77 16.16 1.16
N PHE A 20 1.39 14.99 1.02
CA PHE A 20 2.82 14.80 1.28
C PHE A 20 3.69 14.94 0.01
N SER A 21 3.14 15.40 -1.11
CA SER A 21 3.85 15.53 -2.39
C SER A 21 5.03 16.52 -2.37
N SER A 22 5.22 17.30 -1.31
CA SER A 22 6.39 18.16 -1.10
C SER A 22 7.46 17.52 -0.20
N ILE A 23 7.13 16.42 0.47
CA ILE A 23 8.03 15.69 1.35
C ILE A 23 8.55 14.47 0.57
N ARG A 24 9.87 14.25 0.65
CA ARG A 24 10.52 13.07 0.07
C ARG A 24 11.15 12.26 1.17
N VAL A 25 10.96 10.94 1.10
CA VAL A 25 11.53 10.00 2.05
C VAL A 25 12.78 9.39 1.42
N SER A 26 13.92 9.57 2.07
CA SER A 26 15.16 8.89 1.69
C SER A 26 15.09 7.38 2.02
N PRO A 27 15.88 6.53 1.35
CA PRO A 27 15.95 5.11 1.65
C PRO A 27 16.24 4.81 3.14
N GLU A 28 17.12 5.60 3.78
CA GLU A 28 17.48 5.43 5.19
C GLU A 28 16.31 5.79 6.12
N GLN A 29 15.55 6.84 5.80
CA GLN A 29 14.34 7.21 6.53
C GLN A 29 13.24 6.17 6.33
N PHE A 30 13.08 5.64 5.12
CA PHE A 30 12.13 4.57 4.82
C PHE A 30 12.44 3.32 5.65
N GLN A 31 13.71 2.91 5.71
CA GLN A 31 14.12 1.77 6.53
C GLN A 31 13.79 1.98 8.02
N ALA A 32 13.99 3.19 8.54
CA ALA A 32 13.61 3.53 9.91
C ALA A 32 12.08 3.43 10.11
N LEU A 33 11.29 3.98 9.19
CA LEU A 33 9.82 3.91 9.23
C LEU A 33 9.33 2.46 9.23
N CYS A 34 9.87 1.59 8.38
CA CYS A 34 9.51 0.17 8.34
C CYS A 34 9.85 -0.56 9.65
N ARG A 35 11.01 -0.27 10.24
CA ARG A 35 11.41 -0.86 11.53
C ARG A 35 10.51 -0.40 12.68
N ASP A 36 10.15 0.87 12.68
CA ASP A 36 9.42 1.48 13.78
C ASP A 36 7.90 1.20 13.70
N ASN A 37 7.38 0.77 12.53
CA ASN A 37 5.96 0.44 12.29
C ASN A 37 5.81 -0.94 11.60
N PRO A 38 6.22 -2.04 12.25
CA PRO A 38 6.27 -3.37 11.64
C PRO A 38 4.89 -3.95 11.24
N GLU A 39 3.80 -3.40 11.76
CA GLU A 39 2.43 -3.77 11.41
C GLU A 39 1.94 -3.13 10.10
N LEU A 40 2.61 -2.08 9.62
CA LEU A 40 2.25 -1.39 8.39
C LEU A 40 2.93 -2.01 7.18
N ARG A 41 2.21 -2.04 6.05
CA ARG A 41 2.80 -2.35 4.74
C ARG A 41 3.15 -1.04 4.06
N LEU A 42 4.44 -0.75 3.98
CA LEU A 42 4.98 0.49 3.42
C LEU A 42 5.73 0.19 2.12
N GLU A 43 5.56 1.05 1.12
CA GLU A 43 6.34 1.02 -0.13
C GLU A 43 6.93 2.43 -0.38
N LEU A 44 8.09 2.48 -1.04
CA LEU A 44 8.75 3.72 -1.43
C LEU A 44 8.93 3.75 -2.95
N THR A 45 8.43 4.79 -3.61
CA THR A 45 8.63 4.97 -5.05
C THR A 45 10.05 5.44 -5.37
N ALA A 46 10.47 5.33 -6.63
CA ALA A 46 11.77 5.84 -7.08
C ALA A 46 11.89 7.36 -6.91
N GLU A 47 10.77 8.07 -6.94
CA GLU A 47 10.68 9.51 -6.73
C GLU A 47 10.74 9.90 -5.25
N GLY A 48 10.73 8.93 -4.32
CA GLY A 48 10.78 9.14 -2.87
C GLY A 48 9.42 9.38 -2.22
N GLU A 49 8.34 8.91 -2.84
CA GLU A 49 6.98 9.00 -2.30
C GLU A 49 6.68 7.76 -1.44
N LEU A 50 6.17 7.97 -0.23
CA LEU A 50 5.81 6.90 0.70
C LEU A 50 4.36 6.48 0.49
N ILE A 51 4.15 5.18 0.27
CA ILE A 51 2.83 4.57 0.09
C ILE A 51 2.54 3.70 1.30
N VAL A 52 1.35 3.90 1.91
CA VAL A 52 0.81 3.01 2.94
C VAL A 52 -0.22 2.11 2.28
N MET A 53 0.10 0.83 2.13
CA MET A 53 -0.76 -0.11 1.43
C MET A 53 -1.92 -0.54 2.34
N PRO A 54 -3.18 -0.46 1.87
CA PRO A 54 -4.31 -0.96 2.64
C PRO A 54 -4.25 -2.49 2.75
N PRO A 55 -4.94 -3.09 3.74
CA PRO A 55 -5.07 -4.54 3.82
C PRO A 55 -5.60 -5.15 2.52
N THR A 56 -5.03 -6.30 2.13
CA THR A 56 -5.47 -7.00 0.92
C THR A 56 -6.83 -7.66 1.16
N GLY A 57 -7.84 -7.29 0.36
CA GLY A 57 -9.16 -7.92 0.42
C GLY A 57 -9.17 -9.35 -0.15
N SER A 58 -10.14 -10.16 0.27
CA SER A 58 -10.18 -11.61 -0.01
C SER A 58 -10.14 -11.98 -1.50
N LYS A 59 -10.81 -11.22 -2.38
CA LYS A 59 -10.77 -11.46 -3.82
C LYS A 59 -9.38 -11.25 -4.41
N THR A 60 -8.70 -10.18 -3.99
CA THR A 60 -7.32 -9.89 -4.39
C THR A 60 -6.38 -10.93 -3.81
N GLY A 61 -6.56 -11.29 -2.53
CA GLY A 61 -5.78 -12.33 -1.86
C GLY A 61 -5.88 -13.70 -2.54
N LEU A 62 -7.07 -14.13 -2.94
CA LEU A 62 -7.26 -15.40 -3.66
C LEU A 62 -6.51 -15.42 -5.00
N ARG A 63 -6.55 -14.30 -5.74
CA ARG A 63 -5.81 -14.17 -7.00
C ARG A 63 -4.30 -14.20 -6.77
N ASN A 64 -3.81 -13.45 -5.78
CA ASN A 64 -2.40 -13.47 -5.41
C ASN A 64 -1.93 -14.87 -5.00
N SER A 65 -2.69 -15.55 -4.14
CA SER A 65 -2.38 -16.91 -3.70
C SER A 65 -2.32 -17.90 -4.87
N THR A 66 -3.27 -17.83 -5.80
CA THR A 66 -3.27 -18.68 -7.00
C THR A 66 -2.03 -18.47 -7.86
N LEU A 67 -1.60 -17.21 -8.01
CA LEU A 67 -0.39 -16.87 -8.77
C LEU A 67 0.88 -17.32 -8.04
N ALA A 68 0.96 -17.05 -6.73
CA ALA A 68 2.10 -17.41 -5.90
C ALA A 68 2.38 -18.92 -5.94
N VAL A 69 1.34 -19.76 -5.86
CA VAL A 69 1.49 -21.22 -5.98
C VAL A 69 2.07 -21.61 -7.34
N ARG A 70 1.52 -21.07 -8.44
CA ARG A 70 1.97 -21.41 -9.79
C ARG A 70 3.41 -20.99 -10.06
N VAL A 71 3.78 -19.77 -9.63
CA VAL A 71 5.13 -19.24 -9.79
C VAL A 71 6.11 -19.99 -8.89
N GLY A 72 5.70 -20.32 -7.66
CA GLY A 72 6.49 -21.14 -6.73
C GLY A 72 6.81 -22.51 -7.31
N GLU A 73 5.79 -23.26 -7.75
CA GLU A 73 5.99 -24.56 -8.38
C GLU A 73 6.88 -24.50 -9.62
N TRP A 74 6.72 -23.48 -10.45
CA TRP A 74 7.57 -23.29 -11.62
C TRP A 74 9.02 -23.04 -11.20
N SER A 75 9.25 -22.12 -10.26
CA SER A 75 10.59 -21.76 -9.77
C SER A 75 11.32 -22.97 -9.17
N GLU A 76 10.60 -23.80 -8.41
CA GLU A 76 11.16 -25.03 -7.84
C GLU A 76 11.52 -26.08 -8.92
N ARG A 77 10.66 -26.27 -9.92
CA ARG A 77 10.91 -27.22 -11.01
C ARG A 77 12.05 -26.80 -11.93
N ASP A 78 12.13 -25.50 -12.23
CA ASP A 78 13.14 -24.94 -13.12
C ASP A 78 14.52 -24.83 -12.42
N GLY A 79 14.53 -24.51 -11.13
CA GLY A 79 15.74 -24.50 -10.30
C GLY A 79 16.68 -23.33 -10.55
N SER A 80 16.34 -22.37 -11.42
CA SER A 80 17.17 -21.20 -11.72
C SER A 80 16.94 -20.00 -10.78
N GLY A 81 15.96 -20.06 -9.88
CA GLY A 81 15.58 -18.94 -9.02
C GLY A 81 14.70 -19.30 -7.83
N VAL A 82 14.30 -18.26 -7.09
CA VAL A 82 13.42 -18.35 -5.91
C VAL A 82 12.23 -17.41 -6.11
N ALA A 83 11.02 -17.91 -5.85
CA ALA A 83 9.80 -17.12 -5.89
C ALA A 83 9.44 -16.55 -4.50
N PHE A 84 8.94 -15.33 -4.47
CA PHE A 84 8.41 -14.67 -3.28
C PHE A 84 6.98 -14.18 -3.53
N ASP A 85 6.22 -13.94 -2.46
CA ASP A 85 4.92 -13.30 -2.59
C ASP A 85 5.04 -11.79 -2.86
N SER A 86 3.91 -11.12 -3.09
CA SER A 86 3.87 -9.70 -3.42
C SER A 86 4.19 -8.77 -2.23
N SER A 87 4.57 -9.29 -1.07
CA SER A 87 4.88 -8.49 0.14
C SER A 87 6.30 -8.67 0.66
N ALA A 88 7.15 -9.43 -0.03
CA ALA A 88 8.57 -9.49 0.28
C ALA A 88 9.25 -8.14 -0.04
N GLY A 89 9.94 -7.57 0.95
CA GLY A 89 10.85 -6.43 0.78
C GLY A 89 12.31 -6.88 0.83
N PHE A 90 13.19 -6.19 0.10
CA PHE A 90 14.63 -6.47 0.01
C PHE A 90 15.46 -5.20 0.21
#